data_AF-A0A2K4MMX9-F1
#
_entry.id   AF-A0A2K4MMX9-F1
#
_cell.length_a   1.000
_cell.length_b   1.000
_cell.length_c   1.000
_cell.angle_alpha   90.00
_cell.angle_beta   90.00
_cell.angle_gamma   90.00
#
_symmetry.space_group_name_H-M   'P 1'
#
loop_
_entity.id
_entity.type
_entity.pdbx_description
1 polymer ?
#
loop_
_entity_poly.entity_id
_entity_poly.type
_entity_poly.pdbx_seq_one_letter_code
_entity_poly.pdbx_strand_id
1 'polypeptide(L)'
;MKPALFLTLLAASHVALAADDSCKNAMTTLEINDCMQKQFEGADKRLNLRYQELLQKLRQNDNGVAADKDKPSSLLAQAQRKWITFRDADCDAKYQIYIAGTIRNAVFLGCKIERTEQRIKELDPALW
;
A
#
# COMPACT_ATOMS: atom_id res chain seq x y z
N MET A 1 -11.23 62.36 -13.32
CA MET A 1 -10.98 61.21 -14.22
C MET A 1 -10.74 60.00 -13.35
N LYS A 2 -11.70 59.06 -13.27
CA LYS A 2 -11.65 57.89 -12.37
C LYS A 2 -11.17 56.66 -13.15
N PRO A 3 -10.21 55.86 -12.66
CA PRO A 3 -9.97 54.55 -13.23
C PRO A 3 -10.93 53.54 -12.58
N ALA A 4 -11.66 52.81 -13.42
CA ALA A 4 -12.49 51.69 -13.03
C ALA A 4 -11.61 50.47 -12.74
N LEU A 5 -11.71 49.93 -11.53
CA LEU A 5 -11.06 48.69 -11.11
C LEU A 5 -11.96 47.52 -11.53
N PHE A 6 -11.58 46.80 -12.59
CA PHE A 6 -12.26 45.58 -13.01
C PHE A 6 -11.86 44.42 -12.09
N LEU A 7 -12.83 43.88 -11.35
CA LEU A 7 -12.67 42.67 -10.52
C LEU A 7 -13.12 41.46 -11.36
N THR A 8 -12.17 40.70 -11.90
CA THR A 8 -12.43 39.44 -12.61
C THR A 8 -12.51 38.27 -11.62
N LEU A 9 -13.72 37.68 -11.53
CA LEU A 9 -14.03 36.50 -10.75
C LEU A 9 -13.53 35.24 -11.47
N LEU A 10 -12.48 34.58 -10.96
CA LEU A 10 -12.01 33.29 -11.48
C LEU A 10 -12.94 32.17 -10.97
N ALA A 11 -13.73 31.58 -11.86
CA ALA A 11 -14.49 30.37 -11.58
C ALA A 11 -13.53 29.17 -11.52
N ALA A 12 -13.37 28.56 -10.34
CA ALA A 12 -12.65 27.30 -10.19
C ALA A 12 -13.54 26.15 -10.69
N SER A 13 -13.30 25.68 -11.92
CA SER A 13 -13.91 24.46 -12.43
C SER A 13 -13.30 23.26 -11.71
N HIS A 14 -14.02 22.69 -10.74
CA HIS A 14 -13.70 21.38 -10.19
C HIS A 14 -14.01 20.33 -11.26
N VAL A 15 -12.97 19.86 -11.97
CA VAL A 15 -13.05 18.62 -12.74
C VAL A 15 -13.11 17.48 -11.74
N ALA A 16 -14.32 17.01 -11.44
CA ALA A 16 -14.51 15.75 -10.74
C ALA A 16 -14.08 14.63 -11.71
N LEU A 17 -12.86 14.12 -11.52
CA LEU A 17 -12.46 12.87 -12.15
C LEU A 17 -13.34 11.77 -11.54
N ALA A 18 -14.35 11.32 -12.29
CA ALA A 18 -15.05 10.10 -11.95
C ALA A 18 -14.01 8.97 -11.94
N ALA A 19 -13.83 8.32 -10.80
CA ALA A 19 -13.02 7.11 -10.70
C ALA A 19 -13.73 6.03 -11.52
N ASP A 20 -13.29 5.85 -12.76
CA ASP A 20 -13.77 4.78 -13.62
C ASP A 20 -13.51 3.44 -12.93
N ASP A 21 -14.59 2.72 -12.60
CA ASP A 21 -14.56 1.38 -12.00
C ASP A 21 -14.22 0.33 -13.06
N SER A 22 -13.20 0.65 -13.86
CA SER A 22 -12.55 -0.16 -14.90
C SER A 22 -12.23 -1.58 -14.44
N CYS A 23 -12.16 -1.82 -13.13
CA CYS A 23 -11.90 -3.13 -12.56
C CYS A 23 -13.10 -4.05 -12.44
N LYS A 24 -14.34 -3.52 -12.46
CA LYS A 24 -15.54 -4.37 -12.48
C LYS A 24 -15.79 -4.99 -13.86
N ASN A 25 -15.33 -4.36 -14.93
CA ASN A 25 -15.57 -4.78 -16.30
C ASN A 25 -14.29 -5.21 -17.04
N ALA A 26 -13.20 -5.47 -16.33
CA ALA A 26 -11.94 -5.91 -16.95
C ALA A 26 -12.15 -7.25 -17.67
N MET A 27 -11.91 -7.29 -18.98
CA MET A 27 -12.14 -8.48 -19.83
C MET A 27 -10.84 -9.08 -20.34
N THR A 28 -9.81 -8.26 -20.52
CA THR A 28 -8.51 -8.71 -21.02
C THR A 28 -7.55 -9.00 -19.86
N THR A 29 -6.57 -9.88 -20.08
CA THR A 29 -5.53 -10.13 -19.06
C THR A 29 -4.72 -8.88 -18.74
N LEU A 30 -4.59 -7.94 -19.68
CA LEU A 30 -3.93 -6.65 -19.44
C LEU A 30 -4.72 -5.79 -18.46
N GLU A 31 -6.02 -5.60 -18.70
CA GLU A 31 -6.91 -4.85 -17.80
C GLU A 31 -6.97 -5.48 -16.41
N ILE A 32 -7.05 -6.82 -16.34
CA ILE A 32 -7.04 -7.54 -15.07
C ILE A 32 -5.74 -7.26 -14.30
N ASN A 33 -4.58 -7.34 -14.97
CA ASN A 33 -3.29 -7.07 -14.33
C ASN A 33 -3.20 -5.62 -13.82
N ASP A 34 -3.62 -4.65 -14.63
CA ASP A 34 -3.62 -3.23 -14.24
C ASP A 34 -4.51 -2.99 -13.00
N CYS A 35 -5.67 -3.64 -12.95
CA CYS A 35 -6.56 -3.57 -11.82
C CYS A 35 -5.99 -4.19 -10.56
N MET A 36 -5.38 -5.36 -10.67
CA MET A 36 -4.72 -6.01 -9.54
C MET A 36 -3.50 -5.20 -9.06
N GLN A 37 -2.80 -4.53 -9.96
CA GLN A 37 -1.70 -3.62 -9.60
C GLN A 37 -2.21 -2.44 -8.78
N LYS A 38 -3.29 -1.77 -9.22
CA LYS A 38 -3.94 -0.69 -8.44
C LYS A 38 -4.45 -1.18 -7.08
N GLN A 39 -5.00 -2.39 -7.01
CA GLN A 39 -5.43 -2.99 -5.75
C GLN A 39 -4.25 -3.24 -4.81
N PHE A 40 -3.14 -3.77 -5.33
CA PHE A 40 -1.92 -3.97 -4.56
C PHE A 40 -1.36 -2.63 -4.04
N GLU A 41 -1.31 -1.59 -4.87
CA GLU A 41 -0.89 -0.25 -4.44
C GLU A 41 -1.79 0.33 -3.34
N GLY A 42 -3.10 0.10 -3.43
CA GLY A 42 -4.05 0.47 -2.40
C GLY A 42 -3.79 -0.27 -1.07
N ALA A 43 -3.57 -1.59 -1.14
CA ALA A 43 -3.23 -2.40 0.02
C ALA A 43 -1.88 -1.99 0.63
N ASP A 44 -0.86 -1.75 -0.19
CA ASP A 44 0.47 -1.33 0.27
C ASP A 44 0.44 0.05 0.94
N LYS A 45 -0.37 1.00 0.43
CA LYS A 45 -0.62 2.27 1.11
C LYS A 45 -1.25 2.06 2.50
N ARG A 46 -2.27 1.20 2.61
CA ARG A 46 -2.90 0.87 3.90
C ARG A 46 -1.91 0.20 4.86
N LEU A 47 -1.08 -0.71 4.36
CA LEU A 47 -0.01 -1.34 5.13
C LEU A 47 0.96 -0.31 5.69
N ASN A 48 1.42 0.62 4.87
CA ASN A 48 2.36 1.66 5.31
C ASN A 48 1.73 2.56 6.37
N LEU A 49 0.47 2.97 6.22
CA LEU A 49 -0.25 3.74 7.24
C LEU A 49 -0.31 2.98 8.58
N ARG A 50 -0.78 1.73 8.54
CA ARG A 50 -0.90 0.87 9.73
C ARG A 50 0.45 0.60 10.40
N TYR A 51 1.50 0.38 9.60
CA TYR A 51 2.87 0.24 10.10
C TYR A 51 3.34 1.50 10.82
N GLN A 52 3.08 2.70 10.28
CA GLN A 52 3.48 3.96 10.92
C GLN A 52 2.72 4.21 12.23
N GLU A 53 1.41 3.89 12.28
CA GLU A 53 0.60 3.98 13.50
C GLU A 53 1.19 3.12 14.62
N LEU A 54 1.47 1.85 14.34
CA LEU A 54 2.07 0.95 15.32
C LEU A 54 3.50 1.39 15.68
N LEU A 55 4.30 1.80 14.70
CA LEU A 55 5.66 2.27 14.95
C LEU A 55 5.67 3.50 15.86
N GLN A 56 4.72 4.42 15.69
CA GLN A 56 4.57 5.58 16.57
C GLN A 56 4.20 5.16 18.00
N LYS A 57 3.27 4.21 18.17
CA LYS A 57 2.92 3.64 19.48
C LYS A 57 4.15 3.01 20.14
N LEU A 58 4.91 2.18 19.43
CA LEU A 58 6.09 1.51 19.99
C LEU A 58 7.20 2.48 20.37
N ARG A 59 7.40 3.57 19.62
CA ARG A 59 8.38 4.62 19.97
C ARG A 59 8.11 5.28 21.33
N GLN A 60 6.86 5.30 21.79
CA GLN A 60 6.53 5.80 23.13
C GLN A 60 7.06 4.87 24.23
N ASN A 61 7.22 3.57 23.91
CA ASN A 61 7.71 2.51 24.80
C ASN A 61 9.21 2.26 24.67
N ASP A 62 9.91 2.93 23.75
CA ASP A 62 11.36 2.79 23.60
C ASP A 62 12.15 3.50 24.72
N ASN A 63 11.48 4.34 25.51
CA ASN A 63 12.10 5.08 26.61
C ASN A 63 12.69 4.12 27.64
N GLY A 64 13.97 4.30 27.97
CA GLY A 64 14.69 3.46 28.93
C GLY A 64 15.34 2.20 28.33
N VAL A 65 15.16 1.93 27.03
CA VAL A 65 15.89 0.86 26.35
C VAL A 65 17.28 1.36 25.92
N ALA A 66 18.32 0.80 26.52
CA ALA A 66 19.70 1.30 26.36
C ALA A 66 20.27 1.12 24.95
N ALA A 67 19.99 -0.01 24.29
CA ALA A 67 20.51 -0.32 22.97
C ALA A 67 19.41 -0.23 21.91
N ASP A 68 19.66 0.49 20.82
CA ASP A 68 18.68 0.69 19.74
C ASP A 68 18.18 -0.63 19.16
N LYS A 69 19.06 -1.64 19.04
CA LYS A 69 18.72 -2.97 18.53
C LYS A 69 17.67 -3.70 19.37
N ASP A 70 17.51 -3.32 20.64
CA ASP A 70 16.59 -3.95 21.58
C ASP A 70 15.27 -3.15 21.72
N LYS A 71 15.17 -1.98 21.07
CA LYS A 71 13.93 -1.19 21.05
C LYS A 71 12.83 -1.93 20.30
N PRO A 72 11.61 -2.04 20.85
CA PRO A 72 10.47 -2.61 20.14
C PRO A 72 10.25 -2.02 18.75
N SER A 73 10.39 -0.70 18.60
CA SER A 73 10.23 -0.04 17.29
C SER A 73 11.30 -0.47 16.27
N SER A 74 12.57 -0.58 16.71
CA SER A 74 13.68 -1.04 15.87
C SER A 74 13.55 -2.52 15.51
N LEU A 75 13.08 -3.37 16.42
CA LEU A 75 12.80 -4.78 16.17
C LEU A 75 11.62 -4.95 15.19
N LEU A 76 10.54 -4.17 15.34
CA LEU A 76 9.43 -4.17 14.39
C LEU A 76 9.88 -3.73 12.99
N ALA A 77 10.69 -2.68 12.88
CA ALA A 77 11.22 -2.21 11.60
C ALA A 77 12.06 -3.30 10.90
N GLN A 78 12.88 -4.03 11.66
CA GLN A 78 13.63 -5.18 11.15
C GLN A 78 12.70 -6.31 10.71
N ALA A 79 11.68 -6.65 11.51
CA ALA A 79 10.69 -7.66 11.17
C ALA A 79 9.94 -7.30 9.88
N GLN A 80 9.56 -6.03 9.71
CA GLN A 80 8.85 -5.56 8.53
C GLN A 80 9.70 -5.68 7.25
N ARG A 81 10.99 -5.35 7.31
CA ARG A 81 11.92 -5.54 6.17
C ARG A 81 12.05 -7.01 5.80
N LYS A 82 12.20 -7.91 6.78
CA LYS A 82 12.26 -9.36 6.55
C LYS A 82 10.95 -9.90 5.97
N TRP A 83 9.83 -9.39 6.45
CA TRP A 83 8.50 -9.74 5.93
C TRP A 83 8.34 -9.34 4.45
N ILE A 84 8.85 -8.17 4.03
CA ILE A 84 8.84 -7.78 2.62
C ILE A 84 9.64 -8.79 1.77
N THR A 85 10.85 -9.14 2.21
CA THR A 85 11.67 -10.15 1.53
C THR A 85 10.96 -11.50 1.44
N PHE A 86 10.31 -11.94 2.52
CA PHE A 86 9.50 -13.16 2.53
C PHE A 86 8.33 -13.07 1.54
N ARG A 87 7.54 -12.00 1.59
CA ARG A 87 6.38 -11.78 0.71
C ARG A 87 6.80 -11.87 -0.75
N ASP A 88 7.85 -11.14 -1.11
CA ASP A 88 8.27 -11.04 -2.51
C ASP A 88 8.81 -12.40 -2.99
N ALA A 89 9.63 -13.10 -2.21
CA ALA A 89 10.12 -14.45 -2.56
C ALA A 89 8.99 -15.50 -2.66
N ASP A 90 8.02 -15.49 -1.75
CA ASP A 90 6.87 -16.40 -1.77
C ASP A 90 5.99 -16.15 -3.01
N CYS A 91 5.72 -14.88 -3.32
CA CYS A 91 4.93 -14.53 -4.50
C CYS A 91 5.68 -14.77 -5.82
N ASP A 92 7.00 -14.60 -5.86
CA ASP A 92 7.83 -14.99 -7.00
C ASP A 92 7.80 -16.50 -7.23
N ALA A 93 7.83 -17.31 -6.17
CA ALA A 93 7.68 -18.76 -6.30
C ALA A 93 6.34 -19.13 -6.95
N LYS A 94 5.24 -18.48 -6.51
CA LYS A 94 3.92 -18.66 -7.15
C LYS A 94 3.92 -18.20 -8.61
N TYR A 95 4.57 -17.07 -8.92
CA TYR A 95 4.71 -16.59 -10.30
C TYR A 95 5.38 -17.63 -11.21
N GLN A 96 6.47 -18.26 -10.73
CA GLN A 96 7.24 -19.24 -11.51
C GLN A 96 6.42 -20.49 -11.85
N ILE A 97 5.50 -20.93 -10.99
CA ILE A 97 4.59 -22.06 -11.27
C ILE A 97 3.75 -21.78 -12.53
N TYR A 98 3.37 -20.52 -12.76
CA TYR A 98 2.51 -20.11 -13.88
C TYR A 98 3.26 -19.40 -15.02
N ILE A 99 4.60 -19.42 -15.03
CA ILE A 99 5.44 -18.58 -15.91
C ILE A 99 5.07 -18.65 -17.40
N ALA A 100 4.61 -19.80 -17.88
CA ALA A 100 4.22 -20.01 -19.28
C ALA A 100 2.85 -19.42 -19.63
N GLY A 101 1.99 -19.14 -18.65
CA GLY A 101 0.63 -18.65 -18.83
C GLY A 101 0.51 -17.14 -18.59
N THR A 102 -0.44 -16.49 -19.23
CA THR A 102 -0.72 -15.05 -19.04
C THR A 102 -1.25 -14.73 -17.63
N ILE A 103 -1.78 -15.72 -16.92
CA ILE A 103 -2.29 -15.61 -15.54
C ILE A 103 -1.21 -15.34 -14.49
N ARG A 104 0.07 -15.57 -14.79
CA ARG A 104 1.20 -15.42 -13.85
C ARG A 104 1.22 -14.09 -13.09
N ASN A 105 0.93 -12.99 -13.78
CA ASN A 105 0.90 -11.65 -13.19
C ASN A 105 -0.26 -11.51 -12.19
N ALA A 106 -1.45 -11.98 -12.55
CA ALA A 106 -2.61 -11.99 -11.66
C ALA A 106 -2.34 -12.84 -10.41
N VAL A 107 -1.72 -14.02 -10.56
CA VAL A 107 -1.33 -14.86 -9.41
C VAL A 107 -0.33 -14.15 -8.50
N PHE A 108 0.70 -13.53 -9.08
CA PHE A 108 1.70 -12.78 -8.33
C PHE A 108 1.09 -11.62 -7.56
N LEU A 109 0.28 -10.78 -8.22
CA LEU A 109 -0.37 -9.64 -7.59
C LEU A 109 -1.38 -10.08 -6.53
N GLY A 110 -2.14 -11.14 -6.80
CA GLY A 110 -3.09 -11.72 -5.84
C GLY A 110 -2.39 -12.20 -4.57
N CYS A 111 -1.26 -12.88 -4.71
CA CYS A 111 -0.41 -13.26 -3.58
C CYS A 111 0.05 -12.03 -2.78
N LYS A 112 0.54 -10.98 -3.46
CA LYS A 112 1.01 -9.77 -2.78
C LYS A 112 -0.11 -9.04 -2.05
N ILE A 113 -1.31 -8.98 -2.63
CA ILE A 113 -2.50 -8.42 -1.98
C ILE A 113 -2.85 -9.23 -0.74
N GLU A 114 -3.00 -10.54 -0.85
CA GLU A 114 -3.37 -11.44 0.26
C GLU A 114 -2.40 -11.29 1.44
N ARG A 115 -1.09 -11.39 1.18
CA ARG A 115 -0.05 -11.24 2.20
C ARG A 115 -0.07 -9.85 2.84
N THR A 116 -0.30 -8.80 2.04
CA THR A 116 -0.35 -7.41 2.52
C THR A 116 -1.58 -7.18 3.41
N GLU A 117 -2.75 -7.67 3.03
CA GLU A 117 -3.97 -7.61 3.85
C GLU A 117 -3.84 -8.38 5.16
N GLN A 118 -3.21 -9.55 5.11
CA GLN A 118 -2.91 -10.30 6.32
C GLN A 118 -1.97 -9.52 7.24
N ARG A 119 -0.91 -8.92 6.68
CA ARG A 119 0.05 -8.13 7.45
C ARG A 119 -0.58 -6.88 8.07
N ILE A 120 -1.52 -6.22 7.39
CA ILE A 120 -2.28 -5.08 7.96
C ILE A 120 -2.96 -5.50 9.26
N LYS A 121 -3.57 -6.69 9.31
CA LYS A 121 -4.24 -7.20 10.52
C LYS A 121 -3.25 -7.48 11.66
N GLU A 122 -2.09 -8.06 11.34
CA GLU A 122 -1.02 -8.35 12.31
C GLU A 122 -0.38 -7.08 12.91
N LEU A 123 -0.43 -5.97 12.17
CA LEU A 123 0.12 -4.68 12.60
C LEU A 123 -0.93 -3.80 13.30
N ASP A 124 -2.08 -4.34 13.70
CA ASP A 124 -3.08 -3.59 14.45
C ASP A 124 -2.51 -3.10 15.80
N PRO A 125 -2.41 -1.78 16.06
CA PRO A 125 -1.94 -1.27 17.35
C PRO A 125 -2.74 -1.78 18.54
N ALA A 126 -3.98 -2.26 18.38
CA ALA A 126 -4.74 -2.86 19.47
C ALA A 126 -4.21 -4.24 19.91
N LEU A 127 -3.40 -4.92 19.10
CA LEU A 127 -2.82 -6.24 19.37
C LEU A 127 -1.41 -6.19 19.98
N TRP A 128 -0.84 -5.00 20.13
CA TRP A 128 0.52 -4.73 20.62
C TRP A 128 0.50 -3.96 21.93
#